data_AF-A0A956W0J2-F1
#
_entry.id   AF-A0A956W0J2-F1
#
_cell.length_a   1.000
_cell.length_b   1.000
_cell.length_c   1.000
_cell.angle_alpha   90.00
_cell.angle_beta   90.00
_cell.angle_gamma   90.00
#
_symmetry.space_group_name_H-M   'P 1'
#
loop_
_entity.id
_entity.type
_entity.pdbx_description
1 polymer ?
#
loop_
_entity_poly.entity_id
_entity_poly.type
_entity_poly.pdbx_seq_one_letter_code
_entity_poly.pdbx_strand_id
1 'polypeptide(L)' 'LSKVVAQHEAGTMITVPRYLADTIVTEHGVARLLDKNHRQRADELIAIAHPDFRAELRAQSRSLWFKE' A
#
# COMPACT_ATOMS: atom_id res chain seq x y z
N LEU A 1 -8.29 10.66 8.06
CA LEU A 1 -8.55 9.43 7.27
C LEU A 1 -7.37 9.22 6.32
N SER A 2 -6.79 8.02 6.25
CA SER A 2 -5.72 7.71 5.29
C SER A 2 -6.30 7.27 3.94
N LYS A 3 -5.67 7.68 2.83
CA LYS A 3 -5.97 7.16 1.48
C LYS A 3 -5.11 5.94 1.10
N VAL A 4 -4.00 5.73 1.80
CA VAL A 4 -3.25 4.47 1.72
C VAL A 4 -3.85 3.52 2.75
N VAL A 5 -4.36 2.38 2.28
CA VAL A 5 -5.01 1.36 3.11
C VAL A 5 -4.36 -0.01 2.88
N ALA A 6 -4.33 -0.86 3.89
CA ALA A 6 -3.80 -2.22 3.74
C ALA A 6 -4.72 -3.12 2.90
N GLN A 7 -6.03 -2.85 2.94
CA GLN A 7 -7.05 -3.55 2.17
C GLN A 7 -8.22 -2.62 1.89
N HIS A 8 -8.78 -2.69 0.68
CA HIS A 8 -10.00 -1.97 0.34
C HIS A 8 -11.21 -2.57 1.06
N GLU A 9 -12.23 -1.75 1.32
CA GLU A 9 -13.49 -2.22 1.88
C GLU A 9 -14.15 -3.25 0.95
N ALA A 10 -14.90 -4.18 1.53
CA ALA A 10 -15.62 -5.18 0.77
C ALA A 10 -16.58 -4.51 -0.24
N GLY A 11 -16.55 -4.98 -1.48
CA GLY A 11 -17.36 -4.41 -2.57
C GLY A 11 -16.77 -3.16 -3.22
N THR A 12 -15.58 -2.69 -2.82
CA THR A 12 -14.90 -1.57 -3.51
C THR A 12 -14.63 -1.94 -4.97
N MET A 13 -15.09 -1.10 -5.90
CA MET A 13 -14.78 -1.23 -7.33
C MET A 13 -13.33 -0.82 -7.59
N ILE A 14 -12.52 -1.75 -8.09
CA ILE A 14 -11.11 -1.50 -8.42
C ILE A 14 -11.03 -0.99 -9.87
N THR A 15 -10.60 0.25 -10.06
CA THR A 15 -10.47 0.88 -11.38
C THR A 15 -9.13 0.56 -12.04
N VAL A 16 -8.03 0.59 -11.27
CA VAL A 16 -6.69 0.23 -11.74
C VAL A 16 -6.24 -1.04 -11.03
N PRO A 17 -6.21 -2.20 -11.70
CA PRO A 17 -5.79 -3.45 -11.08
C PRO A 17 -4.28 -3.44 -10.77
N ARG A 18 -3.88 -4.26 -9.79
CA ARG A 18 -2.50 -4.29 -9.25
C ARG A 18 -1.40 -4.48 -10.30
N TYR A 19 -1.68 -5.19 -11.40
CA TYR A 19 -0.71 -5.47 -12.46
C TYR A 19 -0.54 -4.30 -13.45
N LEU A 20 -1.42 -3.30 -13.42
CA LEU A 20 -1.28 -2.06 -14.20
C LEU A 20 -0.75 -0.89 -13.35
N ALA A 21 -0.92 -0.95 -12.03
CA ALA A 21 -0.45 0.09 -11.13
C ALA A 21 1.08 0.05 -10.98
N ASP A 22 1.75 1.13 -11.41
CA ASP A 22 3.18 1.36 -11.23
C ASP A 22 3.47 2.53 -10.29
N THR A 23 3.29 3.77 -10.76
CA THR A 23 3.73 4.96 -10.03
C THR A 23 2.58 5.56 -9.23
N ILE A 24 2.77 5.66 -7.92
CA ILE A 24 1.83 6.28 -6.97
C ILE A 24 2.50 7.47 -6.32
N VAL A 25 1.79 8.60 -6.24
CA VAL A 25 2.32 9.87 -5.71
C VAL A 25 1.44 10.39 -4.60
N THR A 26 2.06 10.87 -3.53
CA THR A 26 1.42 11.63 -2.45
C THR A 26 2.25 12.88 -2.15
N GLU A 27 1.78 13.73 -1.24
CA GLU A 27 2.54 14.85 -0.68
C GLU A 27 3.82 14.41 0.07
N HIS A 28 3.97 13.12 0.37
CA HIS A 28 5.11 12.56 1.10
C HIS A 28 6.12 11.83 0.22
N GLY A 29 5.88 11.73 -1.10
CA GLY A 29 6.85 11.17 -2.04
C GLY A 29 6.23 10.36 -3.18
N VAL A 30 7.08 9.56 -3.82
CA VAL A 30 6.75 8.74 -4.98
C VAL A 30 7.10 7.28 -4.72
N ALA A 31 6.15 6.37 -4.92
CA ALA A 31 6.35 4.93 -4.90
C ALA A 31 6.27 4.38 -6.33
N ARG A 32 7.27 3.62 -6.75
CA ARG A 32 7.24 2.84 -8.00
C ARG A 32 6.97 1.37 -7.68
N LEU A 33 6.07 0.72 -8.38
CA LEU A 33 5.57 -0.61 -8.01
C LEU A 33 5.83 -1.70 -9.05
N LEU A 34 6.29 -1.34 -10.26
CA LEU A 34 6.78 -2.32 -11.23
C LEU A 34 7.90 -3.18 -10.62
N ASP A 35 7.88 -4.45 -11.00
CA ASP A 35 8.85 -5.48 -10.58
C ASP A 35 8.94 -5.75 -9.07
N LYS A 36 8.00 -5.22 -8.28
CA LYS A 36 7.95 -5.43 -6.83
C LYS A 36 6.93 -6.50 -6.44
N ASN A 37 7.33 -7.37 -5.52
CA ASN A 37 6.43 -8.34 -4.90
C ASN A 37 5.47 -7.65 -3.90
N HIS A 38 4.49 -8.37 -3.37
CA HIS A 38 3.47 -7.80 -2.47
C HIS A 38 4.06 -7.09 -1.24
N ARG A 39 5.13 -7.64 -0.63
CA ARG A 39 5.78 -7.07 0.55
C ARG A 39 6.50 -5.76 0.19
N GLN A 40 7.29 -5.78 -0.87
CA GLN A 40 7.98 -4.59 -1.38
C GLN A 40 7.00 -3.48 -1.77
N ARG A 41 5.89 -3.83 -2.43
CA ARG A 41 4.84 -2.86 -2.78
C ARG A 41 4.20 -2.24 -1.53
N ALA A 42 3.94 -3.04 -0.50
CA ALA A 42 3.42 -2.53 0.76
C ALA A 42 4.40 -1.56 1.43
N ASP A 43 5.70 -1.89 1.47
CA ASP A 43 6.72 -1.04 2.07
C ASP A 43 6.85 0.31 1.33
N GLU A 44 6.81 0.30 0.01
CA GLU A 44 6.83 1.51 -0.83
C GLU A 44 5.61 2.41 -0.60
N LEU A 45 4.42 1.82 -0.58
CA LEU A 45 3.17 2.57 -0.34
C LEU A 45 3.13 3.15 1.08
N ILE A 46 3.62 2.41 2.07
CA ILE A 46 3.73 2.87 3.46
C ILE A 46 4.75 4.02 3.58
N ALA A 47 5.86 3.96 2.84
CA ALA A 47 6.87 5.01 2.86
C ALA A 47 6.34 6.37 2.37
N ILE A 48 5.35 6.36 1.47
CA ILE A 48 4.68 7.57 0.97
C ILE A 48 3.33 7.86 1.66
N ALA A 49 2.94 7.07 2.65
CA ALA A 49 1.74 7.36 3.45
C ALA A 49 1.99 8.50 4.46
N HIS A 50 0.92 9.12 4.96
CA HIS A 50 1.00 10.12 6.02
C HIS A 50 1.66 9.52 7.29
N PRO A 51 2.64 10.21 7.93
CA PRO A 51 3.46 9.66 9.00
C PRO A 51 2.68 8.96 10.13
N ASP A 52 1.58 9.57 10.56
CA ASP A 52 0.73 9.06 11.65
C ASP A 52 0.17 7.65 11.42
N PHE A 53 -0.01 7.24 10.16
CA PHE A 53 -0.61 5.94 9.82
C PHE A 53 0.43 4.86 9.49
N ARG A 54 1.72 5.21 9.35
CA ARG A 54 2.75 4.26 8.89
C ARG A 54 2.94 3.08 9.85
N ALA A 55 2.87 3.32 11.16
CA ALA A 55 3.02 2.28 12.16
C ALA A 55 1.88 1.24 12.07
N GLU A 56 0.64 1.73 11.97
CA GLU A 56 -0.56 0.90 11.83
C GLU A 56 -0.54 0.09 10.53
N LEU A 57 -0.25 0.74 9.38
CA LEU A 57 -0.19 0.07 8.09
C LEU A 57 0.88 -1.03 8.04
N ARG A 58 2.02 -0.85 8.72
CA ARG A 58 3.04 -1.91 8.85
C ARG A 58 2.52 -3.10 9.66
N ALA A 59 1.78 -2.86 10.73
CA ALA A 59 1.20 -3.93 11.53
C ALA A 59 0.14 -4.72 10.73
N GLN A 60 -0.74 -4.02 10.00
CA GLN A 60 -1.75 -4.64 9.14
C GLN A 60 -1.10 -5.45 8.00
N SER A 61 -0.08 -4.89 7.34
CA SER A 61 0.68 -5.58 6.28
C SER A 61 1.32 -6.88 6.79
N ARG A 62 1.92 -6.85 7.99
CA ARG A 62 2.47 -8.07 8.62
C ARG A 62 1.41 -9.15 8.84
N SER A 63 0.25 -8.77 9.36
CA SER A 63 -0.87 -9.68 9.60
C SER A 63 -1.40 -10.35 8.33
N LEU A 64 -1.38 -9.63 7.20
CA LEU A 64 -1.88 -10.14 5.91
C LEU A 64 -0.88 -11.05 5.18
N TRP A 65 0.42 -10.70 5.18
CA TRP A 65 1.41 -11.29 4.26
C TRP A 65 2.51 -12.12 4.94
N PHE A 66 2.53 -12.17 6.27
CA PHE A 66 3.59 -12.83 7.06
C PHE A 66 3.01 -13.82 8.08
N LYS A 67 1.88 -14.46 7.77
CA LYS A 67 1.43 -15.63 8.53
C LYS A 67 2.33 -16.82 8.18
N GLU A 68 2.91 -17.42 9.23
CA GLU A 68 3.40 -18.81 9.21
C GLU A 68 2.23 -19.78 9.01
#